data_AF-A0A1H6X0P1-F1
#
_entry.id   AF-A0A1H6X0P1-F1
#
_cell.length_a   1.000
_cell.length_b   1.000
_cell.length_c   1.000
_cell.angle_alpha   90.00
_cell.angle_beta   90.00
_cell.angle_gamma   90.00
#
_symmetry.space_group_name_H-M   'P 1'
#
loop_
_entity.id
_entity.type
_entity.pdbx_description
1 polymer ?
#
loop_
_entity_poly.entity_id
_entity_poly.type
_entity_poly.pdbx_seq_one_letter_code
_entity_poly.pdbx_strand_id
1 'polypeptide(L)'
;MKFEDDLMKYRHDAAISYLGQLLKTREDIKVQLAKPNKDLGECMNYLMSCARKKVKGQCAVLSDDEALSMAIHYYDEDDIVVDRISGSVSASPVQDEEHEQGKNEDIEKIVSERVEKEVARIKEEVSRSNQEDVEKIVSERVQN
;
A
#
# COMPACT_ATOMS: atom_id res chain seq x y z
N MET A 1 2.02 -3.79 -23.92
CA MET A 1 2.39 -4.24 -22.57
C MET A 1 1.08 -4.31 -21.82
N LYS A 2 0.83 -5.39 -21.08
CA LYS A 2 -0.51 -5.67 -20.52
C LYS A 2 -1.07 -4.48 -19.71
N PHE A 3 -0.23 -3.82 -18.93
CA PHE A 3 -0.62 -2.68 -18.12
C PHE A 3 -1.13 -1.48 -18.94
N GLU A 4 -0.46 -1.12 -20.04
CA GLU A 4 -0.92 -0.07 -20.95
C GLU A 4 -2.24 -0.45 -21.64
N ASP A 5 -2.42 -1.73 -21.96
CA ASP A 5 -3.66 -2.24 -22.54
C ASP A 5 -4.81 -2.13 -21.54
N ASP A 6 -4.56 -2.46 -20.26
CA ASP A 6 -5.50 -2.28 -19.15
C ASP A 6 -5.83 -0.78 -18.94
N LEU A 7 -4.82 0.10 -19.00
CA LEU A 7 -5.02 1.55 -18.88
C LEU A 7 -5.93 2.11 -19.99
N MET A 8 -5.75 1.63 -21.23
CA MET A 8 -6.59 2.03 -22.37
C MET A 8 -8.01 1.47 -22.28
N LYS A 9 -8.16 0.27 -21.70
CA LYS A 9 -9.46 -0.35 -21.42
C LYS A 9 -10.26 0.48 -20.41
N TYR A 10 -9.63 0.96 -19.34
CA TYR A 10 -10.28 1.75 -18.29
C TYR A 10 -10.20 3.27 -18.51
N ARG A 11 -9.89 3.74 -19.72
CA ARG A 11 -9.74 5.19 -20.01
C ARG A 11 -10.94 6.07 -19.66
N HIS A 12 -12.14 5.48 -19.62
CA HIS A 12 -13.39 6.18 -19.32
C HIS A 12 -13.70 6.24 -17.82
N ASP A 13 -13.01 5.44 -17.02
CA ASP A 13 -13.10 5.48 -15.57
C ASP A 13 -12.06 6.48 -15.05
N ALA A 14 -12.52 7.62 -14.54
CA ALA A 14 -11.65 8.70 -14.10
C ALA A 14 -10.73 8.27 -12.95
N ALA A 15 -11.21 7.46 -12.01
CA ALA A 15 -10.43 7.03 -10.86
C ALA A 15 -9.36 6.02 -11.26
N ILE A 16 -9.75 5.01 -12.06
CA ILE A 16 -8.83 3.95 -12.50
C ILE A 16 -7.77 4.53 -13.44
N SER A 17 -8.16 5.37 -14.40
CA SER A 17 -7.23 5.97 -15.35
C SER A 17 -6.25 6.95 -14.70
N TYR A 18 -6.69 7.71 -13.68
CA TYR A 18 -5.82 8.59 -12.91
C TYR A 18 -4.78 7.80 -12.12
N LEU A 19 -5.22 6.81 -11.34
CA LEU A 19 -4.32 5.94 -10.56
C LEU A 19 -3.32 5.21 -11.47
N GLY A 20 -3.78 4.68 -12.61
CA GLY A 20 -2.92 4.01 -13.57
C GLY A 20 -1.86 4.93 -14.21
N GLN A 21 -2.19 6.20 -14.45
CA GLN A 21 -1.22 7.19 -14.92
C GLN A 21 -0.16 7.52 -13.85
N LEU A 22 -0.55 7.61 -12.58
CA LEU A 22 0.39 7.82 -11.48
C LEU A 22 1.36 6.64 -11.37
N LEU A 23 0.85 5.41 -11.41
CA LEU A 23 1.67 4.19 -11.40
C LEU A 23 2.61 4.14 -12.61
N LYS A 24 2.14 4.51 -13.81
CA LYS A 24 2.96 4.52 -15.03
C LYS A 24 4.14 5.48 -14.95
N THR A 25 3.97 6.61 -14.26
CA THR A 25 5.00 7.64 -14.10
C THR A 25 6.13 7.18 -13.17
N ARG A 26 5.88 6.16 -12.36
CA ARG A 26 6.83 5.60 -11.39
C ARG A 26 7.75 4.57 -12.03
N GLU A 27 9.04 4.86 -12.04
CA GLU A 27 10.05 3.95 -12.59
C GLU A 27 10.37 2.78 -11.67
N ASP A 28 10.21 2.96 -10.35
CA ASP A 28 10.53 1.98 -9.30
C ASP A 28 9.64 0.73 -9.32
N ILE A 29 8.46 0.81 -9.93
CA ILE A 29 7.48 -0.30 -10.01
C ILE A 29 7.30 -0.84 -11.44
N LYS A 30 8.02 -0.30 -12.42
CA LYS A 30 7.79 -0.56 -13.84
C LYS A 30 7.91 -2.05 -14.20
N VAL A 31 8.77 -2.78 -13.50
CA VAL A 31 8.96 -4.24 -13.69
C VAL A 31 7.75 -5.00 -13.17
N GLN A 32 7.20 -4.59 -12.02
CA GLN A 32 6.05 -5.19 -11.36
C GLN A 32 4.76 -4.94 -12.15
N LEU A 33 4.62 -3.78 -12.79
CA LEU A 33 3.49 -3.48 -13.69
C LEU A 33 3.44 -4.41 -14.91
N ALA A 34 4.57 -4.98 -15.32
CA ALA A 34 4.62 -5.91 -16.46
C ALA A 34 4.16 -7.34 -16.10
N LYS A 35 3.86 -7.63 -14.83
CA LYS A 35 3.42 -8.97 -14.38
C LYS A 35 2.10 -9.35 -15.06
N PRO A 36 1.99 -10.52 -15.73
CA PRO A 36 0.79 -10.90 -16.47
C PRO A 36 -0.41 -11.23 -15.59
N ASN A 37 -0.17 -11.59 -14.33
CA ASN A 37 -1.19 -12.00 -13.36
C ASN A 37 -1.82 -10.82 -12.60
N LYS A 38 -1.53 -9.57 -12.99
CA LYS A 38 -2.03 -8.36 -12.33
C LYS A 38 -2.90 -7.55 -13.30
N ASP A 39 -4.05 -7.08 -12.83
CA ASP A 39 -5.01 -6.24 -13.57
C ASP A 39 -5.29 -4.94 -12.81
N LEU A 40 -5.42 -3.84 -13.54
CA LEU A 40 -5.65 -2.52 -12.96
C LEU A 40 -7.07 -2.38 -12.34
N GLY A 41 -8.07 -3.06 -12.88
CA GLY A 41 -9.42 -3.10 -12.30
C GLY A 41 -9.48 -3.91 -11.01
N GLU A 42 -8.70 -4.99 -10.93
CA GLU A 42 -8.55 -5.78 -9.71
C GLU A 42 -7.81 -5.01 -8.60
N CYS A 43 -6.79 -4.22 -8.98
CA CYS A 43 -6.14 -3.25 -8.09
C CYS A 43 -7.15 -2.25 -7.49
N MET A 44 -8.04 -1.68 -8.33
CA MET A 44 -9.07 -0.77 -7.84
C MET A 44 -10.08 -1.46 -6.91
N ASN A 45 -10.48 -2.71 -7.21
CA ASN A 45 -11.32 -3.50 -6.32
C ASN A 45 -10.66 -3.74 -4.96
N TYR A 46 -9.36 -4.06 -4.95
CA TYR A 46 -8.58 -4.18 -3.72
C TYR A 46 -8.59 -2.87 -2.92
N LEU A 47 -8.33 -1.73 -3.57
CA LEU A 47 -8.41 -0.41 -2.93
C LEU A 47 -9.78 -0.17 -2.29
N MET A 48 -10.86 -0.43 -3.02
CA MET A 48 -12.21 -0.23 -2.53
C MET A 48 -12.58 -1.18 -1.37
N SER A 49 -12.10 -2.43 -1.39
CA SER A 49 -12.28 -3.38 -0.28
C SER A 49 -11.57 -2.90 0.99
N CYS A 50 -10.34 -2.40 0.85
CA CYS A 50 -9.59 -1.83 1.96
C CYS A 50 -10.20 -0.50 2.46
N ALA A 51 -10.69 0.35 1.55
CA ALA A 51 -11.40 1.57 1.91
C ALA A 51 -12.70 1.26 2.69
N ARG A 52 -13.45 0.23 2.27
CA ARG A 52 -14.63 -0.26 2.99
C ARG A 52 -14.32 -0.68 4.42
N LYS A 53 -13.21 -1.39 4.65
CA LYS A 53 -12.76 -1.76 6.00
C LYS A 53 -12.45 -0.55 6.88
N LYS A 54 -12.01 0.56 6.27
CA LYS A 54 -11.70 1.82 6.95
C LYS A 54 -12.90 2.76 7.11
N VAL A 55 -14.08 2.41 6.58
CA VAL A 55 -15.28 3.26 6.66
C VAL A 55 -15.62 3.54 8.12
N LYS A 56 -15.72 4.83 8.47
CA LYS A 56 -16.36 5.27 9.72
C LYS A 56 -17.70 5.89 9.35
N GLY A 57 -18.78 5.14 9.59
CA GLY A 57 -20.14 5.54 9.21
C GLY A 57 -20.50 5.12 7.78
N GLN A 58 -20.83 6.07 6.91
CA GLN A 58 -21.26 5.80 5.52
C GLN A 58 -20.25 6.26 4.47
N CYS A 59 -19.09 6.76 4.89
CA CYS A 59 -18.08 7.32 4.00
C CYS A 59 -16.70 6.73 4.31
N ALA A 60 -15.99 6.30 3.27
CA ALA A 60 -14.56 6.06 3.32
C ALA A 60 -13.86 7.26 2.71
N VAL A 61 -12.84 7.77 3.39
CA VAL A 61 -11.92 8.75 2.81
C VAL A 61 -10.57 8.06 2.66
N LEU A 62 -10.04 8.09 1.46
CA LEU A 62 -8.69 7.62 1.15
C LEU A 62 -7.97 8.77 0.47
N SER A 63 -6.79 9.12 0.98
CA SER A 63 -5.94 10.11 0.34
C SER A 63 -5.28 9.54 -0.92
N ASP A 64 -4.87 10.41 -1.85
CA ASP A 64 -4.20 9.99 -3.08
C ASP A 64 -2.91 9.20 -2.78
N ASP A 65 -2.17 9.60 -1.75
CA ASP A 65 -0.95 8.91 -1.31
C ASP A 65 -1.23 7.53 -0.73
N GLU A 66 -2.29 7.38 0.08
CA GLU A 66 -2.70 6.06 0.58
C GLU A 66 -3.17 5.15 -0.55
N ALA A 67 -3.96 5.68 -1.48
CA ALA A 67 -4.43 4.96 -2.66
C ALA A 67 -3.25 4.47 -3.52
N LEU A 68 -2.28 5.35 -3.76
CA LEU A 68 -1.09 5.02 -4.53
C LEU A 68 -0.21 3.99 -3.80
N SER A 69 0.00 4.15 -2.49
CA SER A 69 0.78 3.21 -1.68
C SER A 69 0.16 1.81 -1.69
N MET A 70 -1.15 1.72 -1.52
CA MET A 70 -1.88 0.45 -1.59
C MET A 70 -1.82 -0.19 -2.97
N ALA A 71 -1.87 0.62 -4.03
CA ALA A 71 -1.74 0.13 -5.40
C ALA A 71 -0.32 -0.39 -5.69
N ILE A 72 0.72 0.28 -5.18
CA ILE A 72 2.10 -0.20 -5.29
C ILE A 72 2.25 -1.56 -4.60
N HIS A 73 1.76 -1.69 -3.37
CA HIS A 73 1.77 -2.97 -2.64
C HIS A 73 1.04 -4.08 -3.40
N TYR A 74 -0.07 -3.76 -4.07
CA TYR A 74 -0.80 -4.73 -4.89
C TYR A 74 0.05 -5.34 -6.02
N TYR A 75 0.93 -4.57 -6.66
CA TYR A 75 1.81 -5.06 -7.72
C TYR A 75 3.08 -5.73 -7.18
N ASP A 76 3.48 -5.40 -5.95
CA ASP A 76 4.64 -6.00 -5.29
C ASP A 76 4.34 -7.41 -4.75
N GLU A 77 3.18 -7.60 -4.09
CA GLU A 77 2.78 -8.89 -3.50
C GLU A 77 2.09 -9.80 -4.52
N ASP A 78 2.62 -10.99 -4.77
CA ASP A 78 2.05 -11.93 -5.75
C ASP A 78 0.85 -12.76 -5.22
N ASP A 79 0.69 -12.89 -3.90
CA ASP A 79 -0.33 -13.73 -3.23
C ASP A 79 -1.51 -12.95 -2.62
N ILE A 80 -1.73 -11.69 -3.03
CA ILE A 80 -2.89 -10.91 -2.54
C ILE A 80 -4.20 -11.56 -3.00
N VAL A 81 -4.99 -12.02 -2.03
CA VAL A 81 -6.37 -12.48 -2.24
C VAL A 81 -7.28 -11.25 -2.30
N VAL A 82 -7.74 -10.89 -3.50
CA VAL A 82 -8.76 -9.86 -3.68
C VAL A 82 -10.13 -10.49 -3.50
N ASP A 83 -10.75 -10.26 -2.34
CA ASP A 83 -12.18 -10.57 -2.19
C ASP A 83 -12.96 -9.72 -3.19
N ARG A 84 -13.55 -10.39 -4.19
CA ARG A 84 -14.39 -9.73 -5.18
C ARG A 84 -15.61 -9.16 -4.48
N ILE A 85 -15.80 -7.85 -4.60
CA ILE A 85 -17.01 -7.21 -4.10
C ILE A 85 -18.15 -7.59 -5.04
N SER A 86 -18.89 -8.63 -4.68
CA SER A 86 -20.17 -8.98 -5.31
C SER A 86 -21.24 -8.00 -4.81
N GLY A 87 -21.16 -6.76 -5.28
CA GLY A 87 -22.14 -5.73 -4.97
C GLY A 87 -22.35 -4.86 -6.19
N SER A 88 -23.48 -5.06 -6.88
CA SER A 88 -23.99 -4.07 -7.82
C SER A 88 -24.02 -2.73 -7.10
N VAL A 89 -23.32 -1.72 -7.62
CA VAL A 89 -23.33 -0.37 -7.08
C VAL A 89 -24.63 0.31 -7.53
N SER A 90 -25.77 -0.20 -7.04
CA SER A 90 -27.03 0.50 -7.12
C SER A 90 -27.03 1.55 -6.01
N ALA A 91 -26.89 2.81 -6.38
CA ALA A 91 -27.12 3.94 -5.49
C ALA A 91 -28.57 3.85 -4.97
N SER A 92 -28.74 3.34 -3.76
CA SER A 92 -30.02 3.30 -3.06
C SER A 92 -29.77 3.61 -1.59
N PRO A 93 -30.66 4.35 -0.92
CA PRO A 93 -30.42 4.82 0.44
C PRO A 93 -30.58 3.66 1.44
N VAL A 94 -29.50 3.46 2.20
CA VAL A 94 -29.35 2.86 3.55
C VAL A 94 -30.41 1.86 3.99
N GLN A 95 -29.99 0.61 4.24
CA GLN A 95 -30.60 -0.24 5.27
C GLN A 95 -29.50 -0.95 6.06
N ASP A 96 -29.58 -0.79 7.39
CA ASP A 96 -28.81 -1.47 8.42
C ASP A 96 -28.86 -2.99 8.25
N GLU A 97 -27.71 -3.66 8.15
CA GLU A 97 -27.56 -5.05 8.57
C GLU A 97 -26.16 -5.26 9.17
N GLU A 98 -26.14 -5.58 10.47
CA GLU A 98 -25.00 -6.13 11.19
C GLU A 98 -24.49 -7.39 10.47
N HIS A 99 -23.21 -7.44 10.10
CA HIS A 99 -22.53 -8.73 9.97
C HIS A 99 -21.05 -8.67 10.35
N GLU A 100 -20.78 -9.45 11.39
CA GLU A 100 -19.53 -10.13 11.75
C GLU A 100 -18.26 -9.30 11.97
N GLN A 101 -18.10 -8.97 13.25
CA GLN A 101 -16.84 -9.14 13.97
C GLN A 101 -16.13 -10.46 13.57
N GLY A 102 -14.98 -10.34 12.94
CA GLY A 102 -14.05 -11.45 12.82
C GLY A 102 -12.86 -11.06 11.96
N LYS A 103 -11.66 -11.06 12.57
CA LYS A 103 -10.33 -10.91 11.93
C LYS A 103 -9.70 -9.50 11.88
N ASN A 104 -9.97 -8.63 12.85
CA ASN A 104 -9.23 -7.35 12.98
C ASN A 104 -8.01 -7.41 13.91
N GLU A 105 -7.85 -8.44 14.76
CA GLU A 105 -6.73 -8.49 15.71
C GLU A 105 -5.39 -8.92 15.09
N ASP A 106 -5.41 -9.63 13.96
CA ASP A 106 -4.17 -10.15 13.34
C ASP A 106 -3.37 -9.08 12.61
N ILE A 107 -4.04 -8.12 11.97
CA ILE A 107 -3.36 -7.12 11.12
C ILE A 107 -2.63 -6.08 11.96
N GLU A 108 -3.25 -5.57 13.03
CA GLU A 108 -2.58 -4.62 13.94
C GLU A 108 -1.36 -5.26 14.61
N LYS A 109 -1.45 -6.54 15.03
CA LYS A 109 -0.30 -7.27 15.58
C LYS A 109 0.82 -7.47 14.56
N ILE A 110 0.48 -7.84 13.32
CA ILE A 110 1.49 -8.04 12.27
C ILE A 110 2.21 -6.72 11.93
N VAL A 111 1.46 -5.62 11.82
CA VAL A 111 2.02 -4.30 11.54
C VAL A 111 2.87 -3.80 12.70
N SER A 112 2.40 -3.93 13.95
CA SER A 112 3.16 -3.50 15.12
C SER A 112 4.47 -4.27 15.27
N GLU A 113 4.44 -5.59 15.06
CA GLU A 113 5.63 -6.44 15.22
C GLU A 113 6.69 -6.14 14.13
N ARG A 114 6.26 -5.78 12.92
CA ARG A 114 7.18 -5.39 11.84
C ARG A 114 7.80 -4.01 12.08
N VAL A 115 7.00 -3.04 12.51
CA VAL A 115 7.47 -1.69 12.86
C VAL A 115 8.48 -1.75 14.01
N GLU A 116 8.22 -2.55 15.04
CA GLU A 116 9.15 -2.70 16.17
C GLU A 116 10.49 -3.31 15.76
N LYS A 117 10.49 -4.32 14.88
CA LYS A 117 11.73 -4.93 14.35
C LYS A 117 12.55 -3.94 13.52
N GLU A 118 11.90 -3.12 12.71
CA GLU A 118 12.57 -2.12 11.88
C GLU A 118 13.15 -0.98 12.73
N VAL A 119 12.38 -0.48 13.71
CA VAL A 119 12.83 0.56 14.65
C VAL A 119 14.02 0.06 15.49
N ALA A 120 14.01 -1.20 15.93
CA ALA A 120 15.11 -1.80 16.68
C ALA A 120 16.39 -1.88 15.83
N ARG A 121 16.27 -2.32 14.57
CA ARG A 121 17.40 -2.42 13.64
C ARG A 121 18.02 -1.05 13.35
N ILE A 122 17.18 -0.05 13.09
CA ILE A 122 17.63 1.33 12.86
C ILE A 122 18.34 1.88 14.10
N LYS A 123 17.81 1.62 15.31
CA LYS A 123 18.46 2.04 16.55
C LYS A 123 19.86 1.45 16.72
N GLU A 124 20.02 0.16 16.41
CA GLU A 124 21.31 -0.52 16.53
C GLU A 124 22.33 -0.03 15.49
N GLU A 125 21.88 0.26 14.27
CA GLU A 125 22.70 0.80 13.20
C GLU A 125 23.16 2.25 13.50
N VAL A 126 22.26 3.08 14.02
CA VAL A 126 22.57 4.45 14.47
C VAL A 126 23.54 4.46 15.65
N SER A 127 23.39 3.53 16.60
CA SER A 127 24.33 3.41 17.73
C SER A 127 25.74 3.00 17.27
N ARG A 128 25.88 2.11 16.29
CA ARG A 128 27.19 1.75 15.72
C ARG A 128 27.82 2.94 14.98
N SER A 129 27.07 3.61 14.12
CA SER A 129 27.56 4.78 13.36
C SER A 129 28.04 5.89 14.29
N ASN A 130 27.26 6.22 15.33
CA ASN A 130 27.63 7.26 16.27
C ASN A 130 28.90 6.93 17.07
N GLN A 131 29.18 5.64 17.32
CA GLN A 131 30.34 5.21 18.08
C GLN A 131 31.62 5.21 17.22
N GLU A 132 31.51 4.82 15.95
CA GLU A 132 32.59 4.95 14.95
C GLU A 132 32.94 6.42 14.70
N ASP A 133 31.94 7.31 14.61
CA ASP A 133 32.16 8.75 14.45
C ASP A 133 32.87 9.37 15.66
N VAL A 134 32.52 8.94 16.88
CA VAL A 134 33.18 9.40 18.11
C VAL A 134 34.62 8.89 18.21
N GLU A 135 34.89 7.63 17.88
CA GLU A 135 36.26 7.08 17.88
C GLU A 135 37.16 7.76 16.85
N LYS A 136 36.61 8.09 15.67
CA LYS A 136 37.34 8.81 14.63
C LYS A 136 37.71 10.23 15.07
N ILE A 137 36.77 10.96 15.68
CA ILE A 137 36.99 12.31 16.24
C ILE A 137 38.02 12.27 17.39
N VAL A 138 37.97 11.24 18.24
CA VAL A 138 38.93 11.07 19.35
C VAL A 138 40.33 10.75 18.80
N SER A 139 40.43 9.93 17.76
CA SER A 139 41.72 9.57 17.14
C SER A 139 42.41 10.75 16.44
N GLU A 140 41.66 11.63 15.76
CA GLU A 140 42.20 12.85 15.14
C GLU A 140 42.70 13.87 16.17
N ARG A 141 42.11 13.90 17.38
CA ARG A 141 42.55 14.81 18.45
C ARG A 141 43.78 14.33 19.22
N VAL A 142 44.08 13.03 19.24
CA VAL A 142 45.26 12.48 19.93
C VAL A 142 46.53 12.61 19.09
N GLN A 143 46.41 12.86 17.78
CA GLN A 143 47.55 13.03 16.86
C GLN A 143 47.98 14.49 16.61
N ASN A 144 47.36 15.47 17.28
CA ASN A 144 47.71 16.91 17.21
C ASN A 144 48.26 17.44 18.54
#